data_AF-A0A258B5S4-F1
#
_entry.id   AF-A0A258B5S4-F1
#
_cell.length_a   1.000
_cell.length_b   1.000
_cell.length_c   1.000
_cell.angle_alpha   90.00
_cell.angle_beta   90.00
_cell.angle_gamma   90.00
#
_symmetry.space_group_name_H-M   'P 1'
#
loop_
_entity.id
_entity.type
_entity.pdbx_description
1 polymer ?
#
loop_
_entity_poly.entity_id
_entity_poly.type
_entity_poly.pdbx_seq_one_letter_code
_entity_poly.pdbx_strand_id
1 'polypeptide(L)'
;MAIFSAADIPADWRQLLGDFIESREWQNLQKNVQALIENGDASICPKPENFFKALSLTPLSKVKVVILGQDPYHSPGLAQGLAFSIPSSIPTNSRQFPSSLRNISKALAIEGFGSLTNGDLHHWAEQGVLLLNTALSVKLGEAGSHVNLGWRPLIDRLILDLAQSKPNLVWMLWGGHAQSKLSLIESGEHQLVLQS
;
A
#
# COMPACT_ATOMS: atom_id res chain seq x y z
N MET A 1 -3.15 24.85 -6.99
CA MET A 1 -2.64 23.46 -7.16
C MET A 1 -2.81 22.74 -5.84
N ALA A 2 -3.11 21.44 -5.86
CA ALA A 2 -3.15 20.66 -4.62
C ALA A 2 -1.74 20.59 -4.01
N ILE A 3 -1.64 20.78 -2.70
CA ILE A 3 -0.38 20.72 -1.96
C ILE A 3 -0.30 19.36 -1.30
N PHE A 4 0.69 18.56 -1.67
CA PHE A 4 1.03 17.32 -0.97
C PHE A 4 1.63 17.66 0.40
N SER A 5 1.01 17.15 1.45
CA SER A 5 1.34 17.49 2.83
C SER A 5 0.98 16.36 3.78
N ALA A 6 1.41 16.51 5.04
CA ALA A 6 1.06 15.54 6.07
C ALA A 6 -0.47 15.45 6.26
N ALA A 7 -1.21 16.53 5.98
CA ALA A 7 -2.66 16.55 6.10
C ALA A 7 -3.37 15.55 5.17
N ASP A 8 -2.70 15.05 4.13
CA ASP A 8 -3.21 13.99 3.26
C ASP A 8 -3.18 12.60 3.93
N ILE A 9 -2.38 12.44 4.99
CA ILE A 9 -2.36 11.23 5.82
C ILE A 9 -3.50 11.33 6.85
N PRO A 10 -4.34 10.29 7.02
CA PRO A 10 -5.40 10.31 8.03
C PRO A 10 -4.87 10.62 9.43
N ALA A 11 -5.69 11.27 10.26
CA ALA A 11 -5.23 11.87 11.53
C ALA A 11 -4.68 10.83 12.53
N ASP A 12 -5.31 9.66 12.62
CA ASP A 12 -4.87 8.55 13.48
C ASP A 12 -3.52 7.97 13.02
N TRP A 13 -3.34 7.81 11.72
CA TRP A 13 -2.08 7.38 11.13
C TRP A 13 -0.97 8.43 11.25
N ARG A 14 -1.29 9.72 11.12
CA ARG A 14 -0.35 10.80 11.43
C ARG A 14 0.09 10.80 12.88
N GLN A 15 -0.85 10.59 13.80
CA GLN A 15 -0.54 10.51 15.22
C GLN A 15 0.41 9.35 15.51
N LEU A 16 0.20 8.21 14.85
CA LEU A 16 1.12 7.06 14.94
C LEU A 16 2.54 7.41 14.48
N LEU A 17 2.68 8.11 13.35
CA LEU A 17 3.98 8.51 12.79
C LEU A 17 4.73 9.53 13.65
N GLY A 18 4.02 10.28 14.51
CA GLY A 18 4.61 11.21 15.47
C GLY A 18 5.60 12.18 14.84
N ASP A 19 6.84 12.17 15.37
CA ASP A 19 7.94 13.05 14.95
C ASP A 19 8.48 12.79 13.54
N PHE A 20 8.10 11.68 12.90
CA PHE A 20 8.52 11.40 11.53
C PHE A 20 8.09 12.49 10.55
N ILE A 21 6.94 13.14 10.79
CA ILE A 21 6.44 14.22 9.93
C ILE A 21 7.33 15.49 10.01
N GLU A 22 8.18 15.60 11.03
CA GLU A 22 9.14 16.70 11.18
C GLU A 22 10.53 16.35 10.62
N SER A 23 10.73 15.09 10.25
CA SER A 23 12.02 14.55 9.80
C SER A 23 12.48 15.08 8.45
N ARG A 24 13.79 14.95 8.17
CA ARG A 24 14.36 15.29 6.86
C ARG A 24 13.84 14.35 5.77
N GLU A 25 13.60 13.09 6.12
CA GLU A 25 13.04 12.06 5.26
C GLU A 25 11.65 12.45 4.76
N TRP A 26 10.77 12.92 5.66
CA TRP A 26 9.45 13.44 5.29
C TRP A 26 9.57 14.69 4.40
N GLN A 27 10.40 15.67 4.78
CA GLN A 27 10.58 16.90 4.00
C GLN A 27 11.08 16.61 2.57
N ASN A 28 12.00 15.66 2.42
CA ASN A 28 12.50 15.21 1.12
C ASN A 28 11.39 14.53 0.30
N LEU A 29 10.64 13.61 0.91
CA LEU A 29 9.49 12.97 0.25
C LEU A 29 8.47 14.01 -0.20
N GLN A 30 8.10 14.92 0.69
CA GLN A 30 7.12 15.96 0.41
C GLN A 30 7.55 16.83 -0.77
N LYS A 31 8.80 17.30 -0.78
CA LYS A 31 9.37 18.10 -1.87
C LYS A 31 9.37 17.33 -3.20
N ASN A 32 9.81 16.07 -3.19
CA ASN A 32 9.92 15.26 -4.40
C ASN A 32 8.55 14.96 -5.02
N VAL A 33 7.57 14.59 -4.18
CA VAL A 33 6.20 14.32 -4.62
C VAL A 33 5.50 15.60 -5.07
N GLN A 34 5.69 16.72 -4.37
CA GLN A 34 5.13 18.01 -4.79
C GLN A 34 5.65 18.42 -6.17
N ALA A 35 6.96 18.33 -6.40
CA ALA A 35 7.56 18.64 -7.70
C ALA A 35 7.00 17.74 -8.81
N LEU A 36 6.79 16.45 -8.54
CA LEU A 36 6.15 15.52 -9.46
C LEU A 36 4.71 15.93 -9.83
N ILE A 37 3.92 16.35 -8.84
CA ILE A 37 2.54 16.81 -9.06
C ILE A 37 2.51 18.12 -9.85
N GLU A 38 3.39 19.07 -9.52
CA GLU A 38 3.47 20.39 -10.17
C GLU A 38 3.92 20.31 -11.62
N ASN A 39 4.81 19.37 -11.93
CA ASN A 39 5.22 19.10 -13.31
C ASN A 39 4.09 18.52 -14.16
N GLY A 40 2.92 18.24 -13.58
CA GLY A 40 1.73 17.81 -14.30
C GLY A 40 1.91 16.47 -14.98
N ASP A 41 2.75 15.60 -14.42
CA ASP A 41 3.04 14.31 -15.01
C ASP A 41 1.79 13.41 -14.91
N ALA A 42 0.95 13.48 -15.94
CA ALA A 42 -0.25 12.67 -16.09
C ALA A 42 0.04 11.16 -16.14
N SER A 43 1.32 10.78 -16.16
CA SER A 43 1.76 9.41 -16.05
C SER A 43 1.95 8.93 -14.60
N ILE A 44 1.73 9.76 -13.58
CA ILE A 44 1.77 9.31 -12.19
C ILE A 44 0.51 8.52 -11.83
N CYS A 45 0.70 7.35 -11.21
CA CYS A 45 -0.38 6.49 -10.75
C CYS A 45 -0.13 5.97 -9.32
N PRO A 46 -1.18 5.82 -8.49
CA PRO A 46 -2.54 6.30 -8.73
C PRO A 46 -2.58 7.84 -8.71
N LYS A 47 -3.77 8.43 -8.88
CA LYS A 47 -3.91 9.89 -8.70
C LYS A 47 -3.47 10.30 -7.28
N PRO A 48 -2.87 11.48 -7.07
CA PRO A 48 -2.30 11.89 -5.78
C PRO A 48 -3.25 11.76 -4.58
N GLU A 49 -4.54 12.06 -4.77
CA GLU A 49 -5.56 11.92 -3.74
C GLU A 49 -5.76 10.47 -3.23
N ASN A 50 -5.22 9.49 -3.95
CA ASN A 50 -5.31 8.07 -3.60
C ASN A 50 -4.00 7.50 -3.01
N PHE A 51 -2.93 8.29 -2.84
CA PHE A 51 -1.66 7.76 -2.29
C PHE A 51 -1.87 7.12 -0.91
N PHE A 52 -2.66 7.77 -0.04
CA PHE A 52 -2.95 7.28 1.31
C PHE A 52 -4.28 6.54 1.43
N LYS A 53 -4.90 6.13 0.30
CA LYS A 53 -6.23 5.51 0.30
C LYS A 53 -6.33 4.26 1.18
N ALA A 54 -5.29 3.42 1.19
CA ALA A 54 -5.22 2.25 2.06
C ALA A 54 -5.41 2.60 3.55
N LEU A 55 -4.78 3.69 3.99
CA LEU A 55 -4.84 4.19 5.37
C LEU A 55 -6.23 4.79 5.65
N SER A 56 -6.80 5.51 4.69
CA SER A 56 -8.14 6.11 4.83
C SER A 56 -9.25 5.06 4.93
N LEU A 57 -9.15 3.98 4.15
CA LEU A 57 -10.12 2.87 4.19
C LEU A 57 -9.93 1.95 5.39
N THR A 58 -8.71 1.87 5.92
CA THR A 58 -8.36 1.03 7.05
C THR A 58 -7.83 1.88 8.21
N PRO A 59 -8.71 2.53 9.00
CA PRO A 59 -8.31 3.25 10.20
C PRO A 59 -7.45 2.39 11.12
N LEU A 60 -6.50 3.00 11.82
CA LEU A 60 -5.51 2.33 12.66
C LEU A 60 -6.15 1.32 13.64
N SER A 61 -7.26 1.74 14.27
CA SER A 61 -8.02 0.92 15.22
C SER A 61 -8.64 -0.34 14.60
N LYS A 62 -8.90 -0.34 13.29
CA LYS A 62 -9.54 -1.46 12.57
C LYS A 62 -8.56 -2.45 11.94
N VAL A 63 -7.27 -2.12 11.85
CA VAL A 63 -6.26 -3.01 11.27
C VAL A 63 -6.23 -4.35 12.01
N LYS A 64 -6.28 -5.45 11.26
CA LYS A 64 -6.17 -6.84 11.73
C LYS A 64 -5.13 -7.63 10.94
N VAL A 65 -5.11 -7.40 9.63
CA VAL A 65 -4.22 -8.06 8.67
C VAL A 65 -3.51 -6.98 7.87
N VAL A 66 -2.23 -7.18 7.58
CA VAL A 66 -1.45 -6.31 6.69
C VAL A 66 -0.96 -7.16 5.53
N ILE A 67 -1.24 -6.73 4.30
CA ILE A 67 -0.72 -7.35 3.08
C ILE A 67 0.19 -6.33 2.40
N LEU A 68 1.46 -6.70 2.23
CA LEU A 68 2.46 -5.82 1.64
C LEU A 68 2.64 -6.07 0.14
N GLY A 69 2.45 -5.03 -0.65
CA GLY A 69 2.85 -4.96 -2.05
C GLY A 69 4.11 -4.11 -2.24
N GLN A 70 4.66 -4.11 -3.46
CA GLN A 70 5.87 -3.37 -3.79
C GLN A 70 5.53 -1.93 -4.19
N ASP A 71 4.96 -1.75 -5.37
CA ASP A 71 4.53 -0.50 -5.97
C ASP A 71 3.10 -0.62 -6.55
N PRO A 72 2.41 0.50 -6.84
CA PRO A 72 1.13 0.45 -7.52
C PRO A 72 1.28 -0.14 -8.93
N TYR A 73 0.19 -0.64 -9.51
CA TYR A 73 0.23 -1.07 -10.91
C TYR A 73 0.58 0.10 -11.84
N HIS A 74 1.66 -0.06 -12.61
CA HIS A 74 2.12 0.90 -13.62
C HIS A 74 1.31 0.83 -14.93
N SER A 75 0.35 -0.09 -15.04
CA SER A 75 -0.54 -0.14 -16.21
C SER A 75 -1.68 0.86 -16.09
N PRO A 76 -2.04 1.56 -17.18
CA PRO A 76 -3.09 2.58 -17.16
C PRO A 76 -4.40 2.07 -16.56
N GLY A 77 -4.93 2.83 -15.59
CA GLY A 77 -6.25 2.58 -14.99
C GLY A 77 -6.31 1.45 -13.96
N LEU A 78 -5.20 0.78 -13.64
CA LEU A 78 -5.22 -0.33 -12.66
C LEU A 78 -4.96 0.14 -11.22
N ALA A 79 -4.00 1.03 -10.99
CA ALA A 79 -3.67 1.47 -9.64
C ALA A 79 -4.78 2.35 -9.06
N GLN A 80 -5.26 1.99 -7.87
CA GLN A 80 -6.28 2.74 -7.14
C GLN A 80 -5.92 3.07 -5.68
N GLY A 81 -4.64 2.98 -5.31
CA GLY A 81 -4.16 3.31 -3.96
C GLY A 81 -4.24 2.17 -2.94
N LEU A 82 -4.46 0.94 -3.40
CA LEU A 82 -4.50 -0.28 -2.59
C LEU A 82 -3.58 -1.33 -3.23
N ALA A 83 -2.75 -2.00 -2.43
CA ALA A 83 -1.93 -3.10 -2.91
C ALA A 83 -2.79 -4.19 -3.55
N PHE A 84 -2.33 -4.73 -4.69
CA PHE A 84 -3.00 -5.75 -5.51
C PHE A 84 -4.37 -5.39 -6.11
N SER A 85 -5.08 -4.40 -5.59
CA SER A 85 -6.44 -4.12 -6.02
C SER A 85 -6.51 -3.32 -7.32
N ILE A 86 -7.51 -3.62 -8.16
CA ILE A 86 -7.85 -2.89 -9.39
C ILE A 86 -9.34 -2.54 -9.43
N PRO A 87 -9.79 -1.62 -10.30
CA PRO A 87 -11.22 -1.32 -10.43
C PRO A 87 -12.07 -2.54 -10.81
N SER A 88 -13.25 -2.65 -10.21
CA SER A 88 -14.19 -3.76 -10.44
C SER A 88 -14.69 -3.89 -11.87
N SER A 89 -14.60 -2.81 -12.66
CA SER A 89 -14.96 -2.78 -14.08
C SER A 89 -14.00 -3.58 -14.98
N ILE A 90 -12.81 -3.92 -14.51
CA ILE A 90 -11.83 -4.72 -15.26
C ILE A 90 -12.21 -6.21 -15.18
N PRO A 91 -12.58 -6.86 -16.31
CA PRO A 91 -13.03 -8.25 -16.29
C PRO A 91 -11.93 -9.23 -15.88
N THR A 92 -12.26 -10.26 -15.10
CA THR A 92 -11.32 -11.29 -14.61
C THR A 92 -10.67 -12.11 -15.73
N ASN A 93 -11.31 -12.22 -16.89
CA ASN A 93 -10.77 -12.90 -18.08
C ASN A 93 -9.96 -11.96 -19.00
N SER A 94 -9.89 -10.66 -18.71
CA SER A 94 -9.19 -9.69 -19.55
C SER A 94 -7.66 -9.78 -19.38
N ARG A 95 -6.91 -9.41 -20.42
CA ARG A 95 -5.43 -9.31 -20.34
C ARG A 95 -4.96 -8.26 -19.34
N GLN A 96 -5.81 -7.29 -18.99
CA GLN A 96 -5.52 -6.25 -18.00
C GLN A 96 -5.58 -6.76 -16.57
N PHE A 97 -6.27 -7.88 -16.32
CA PHE A 97 -6.37 -8.45 -14.98
C PHE A 97 -5.01 -9.06 -14.54
N PRO A 98 -4.34 -8.50 -13.51
CA PRO A 98 -2.96 -8.84 -13.14
C PRO A 98 -2.77 -10.30 -12.75
N SER A 99 -1.61 -10.86 -13.10
CA SER A 99 -1.22 -12.24 -12.74
C SER A 99 -1.22 -12.47 -11.23
N SER A 100 -0.76 -11.49 -10.43
CA SER A 100 -0.77 -11.59 -8.96
C SER A 100 -2.19 -11.79 -8.42
N LEU A 101 -3.18 -11.02 -8.90
CA LEU A 101 -4.58 -11.20 -8.52
C LEU A 101 -5.15 -12.54 -9.00
N ARG A 102 -4.73 -13.03 -10.18
CA ARG A 102 -5.12 -14.38 -10.64
C ARG A 102 -4.61 -15.45 -9.68
N ASN A 103 -3.38 -15.29 -9.20
CA ASN A 103 -2.79 -16.23 -8.25
C ASN A 103 -3.50 -16.18 -6.89
N ILE A 104 -3.81 -14.98 -6.39
CA ILE A 104 -4.62 -14.81 -5.18
C ILE A 104 -5.99 -15.48 -5.34
N SER A 105 -6.69 -15.24 -6.45
CA SER A 105 -8.00 -15.84 -6.73
C SER A 105 -7.95 -17.37 -6.83
N LYS A 106 -6.88 -17.92 -7.44
CA LYS A 106 -6.65 -19.37 -7.49
C LYS A 106 -6.38 -19.96 -6.11
N ALA A 107 -5.56 -19.30 -5.30
CA ALA A 107 -5.27 -19.75 -3.93
C ALA A 107 -6.53 -19.80 -3.08
N LEU A 108 -7.38 -18.76 -3.13
CA LEU A 108 -8.67 -18.74 -2.45
C LEU A 108 -9.58 -19.91 -2.89
N ALA A 109 -9.59 -20.21 -4.19
CA ALA A 109 -10.40 -21.31 -4.73
C ALA A 109 -9.89 -22.69 -4.27
N ILE A 110 -8.58 -22.89 -4.22
CA ILE A 110 -7.95 -24.13 -3.73
C ILE A 110 -8.29 -24.37 -2.25
N GLU A 111 -8.29 -23.31 -1.45
CA GLU A 111 -8.64 -23.34 -0.03
C GLU A 111 -10.15 -23.43 0.23
N GLY A 112 -10.99 -23.51 -0.82
CA GLY A 112 -12.44 -23.67 -0.70
C GLY A 112 -13.22 -22.38 -0.39
N PHE A 113 -12.57 -21.21 -0.43
CA PHE A 113 -13.23 -19.91 -0.28
C PHE A 113 -13.86 -19.38 -1.57
N GLY A 114 -13.69 -20.09 -2.68
CA GLY A 114 -14.13 -19.68 -4.01
C GLY A 114 -13.17 -18.69 -4.67
N SER A 115 -13.53 -18.21 -5.85
CA SER A 115 -12.72 -17.25 -6.62
C SER A 115 -13.16 -15.81 -6.35
N LEU A 116 -12.25 -14.87 -6.55
CA LEU A 116 -12.58 -13.45 -6.58
C LEU A 116 -13.62 -13.16 -7.66
N THR A 117 -14.69 -12.46 -7.30
CA THR A 117 -15.75 -12.02 -8.23
C THR A 117 -15.26 -10.96 -9.20
N ASN A 118 -14.34 -10.09 -8.75
CA ASN A 118 -13.67 -9.08 -9.55
C ASN A 118 -12.32 -8.72 -8.87
N GLY A 119 -11.55 -7.78 -9.43
CA GLY A 119 -10.24 -7.41 -8.91
C GLY A 119 -10.24 -6.34 -7.81
N ASP A 120 -11.43 -5.91 -7.39
CA ASP A 120 -11.62 -4.87 -6.39
C ASP A 120 -11.61 -5.46 -4.98
N LEU A 121 -10.66 -4.99 -4.16
CA LEU A 121 -10.40 -5.45 -2.80
C LEU A 121 -10.80 -4.39 -1.75
N HIS A 122 -11.55 -3.34 -2.11
CA HIS A 122 -12.05 -2.35 -1.12
C HIS A 122 -12.78 -3.02 0.05
N HIS A 123 -13.57 -4.06 -0.24
CA HIS A 123 -14.30 -4.81 0.78
C HIS A 123 -13.40 -5.51 1.81
N TRP A 124 -12.15 -5.84 1.47
CA TRP A 124 -11.16 -6.35 2.44
C TRP A 124 -10.64 -5.24 3.33
N ALA A 125 -10.34 -4.07 2.75
CA ALA A 125 -9.89 -2.89 3.49
C ALA A 125 -10.89 -2.46 4.57
N GLU A 126 -12.18 -2.40 4.22
CA GLU A 126 -13.26 -2.05 5.14
C GLU A 126 -13.40 -3.02 6.34
N GLN A 127 -12.92 -4.26 6.18
CA GLN A 127 -12.96 -5.31 7.21
C GLN A 127 -11.71 -5.36 8.10
N GLY A 128 -10.70 -4.51 7.82
CA GLY A 128 -9.46 -4.42 8.59
C GLY A 128 -8.23 -4.99 7.90
N VAL A 129 -8.28 -5.24 6.59
CA VAL A 129 -7.11 -5.67 5.81
C VAL A 129 -6.39 -4.46 5.22
N LEU A 130 -5.26 -4.07 5.80
CA LEU A 130 -4.44 -2.99 5.29
C LEU A 130 -3.67 -3.45 4.03
N LEU A 131 -4.11 -2.96 2.86
CA LEU A 131 -3.51 -3.26 1.55
C LEU A 131 -2.43 -2.22 1.19
N LEU A 132 -1.23 -2.36 1.73
CA LEU A 132 -0.19 -1.34 1.70
C LEU A 132 0.92 -1.67 0.71
N ASN A 133 1.25 -0.73 -0.19
CA ASN A 133 2.48 -0.81 -0.98
C ASN A 133 3.63 -0.10 -0.26
N THR A 134 4.86 -0.56 -0.49
CA THR A 134 6.08 0.10 0.01
C THR A 134 6.49 1.36 -0.76
N ALA A 135 5.95 1.53 -1.98
CA ALA A 135 5.92 2.78 -2.71
C ALA A 135 4.45 3.14 -3.00
N LEU A 136 4.07 4.40 -2.81
CA LEU A 136 2.66 4.81 -2.94
C LEU A 136 2.33 5.43 -4.31
N SER A 137 3.32 5.53 -5.19
CA SER A 137 3.19 6.06 -6.54
C SER A 137 4.13 5.34 -7.49
N VAL A 138 3.82 5.35 -8.78
CA VAL A 138 4.64 4.85 -9.87
C VAL A 138 4.38 5.68 -11.13
N LYS A 139 5.28 5.61 -12.10
CA LYS A 139 5.09 6.20 -13.43
C LYS A 139 4.50 5.15 -14.38
N LEU A 140 3.56 5.54 -15.23
CA LEU A 140 2.91 4.63 -16.18
C LEU A 140 3.95 3.97 -17.08
N GLY A 141 3.86 2.65 -17.21
CA GLY A 141 4.78 1.84 -18.00
C GLY A 141 6.15 1.58 -17.34
N GLU A 142 6.48 2.21 -16.21
CA GLU A 142 7.80 2.14 -15.59
C GLU A 142 7.71 1.64 -14.13
N ALA A 143 7.73 0.31 -13.96
CA ALA A 143 7.75 -0.31 -12.63
C ALA A 143 8.94 0.19 -11.79
N GLY A 144 8.71 0.46 -10.50
CA GLY A 144 9.76 0.92 -9.57
C GLY A 144 10.34 2.32 -9.85
N SER A 145 9.79 3.09 -10.79
CA SER A 145 10.32 4.41 -11.18
C SER A 145 10.44 5.40 -10.03
N HIS A 146 9.62 5.23 -8.99
CA HIS A 146 9.51 6.14 -7.86
C HIS A 146 10.17 5.62 -6.57
N VAL A 147 11.04 4.61 -6.69
CA VAL A 147 11.78 4.05 -5.54
C VAL A 147 12.62 5.11 -4.80
N ASN A 148 13.13 6.11 -5.53
CA ASN A 148 14.01 7.16 -5.00
C ASN A 148 13.26 8.41 -4.50
N LEU A 149 11.92 8.43 -4.51
CA LEU A 149 11.17 9.60 -4.04
C LEU A 149 11.22 9.79 -2.52
N GLY A 150 11.48 8.73 -1.77
CA GLY A 150 11.46 8.76 -0.30
C GLY A 150 10.26 8.04 0.33
N TRP A 151 9.50 7.24 -0.43
CA TRP A 151 8.40 6.45 0.12
C TRP A 151 8.87 5.43 1.16
N ARG A 152 10.03 4.82 0.92
CA ARG A 152 10.53 3.73 1.78
C ARG A 152 10.70 4.16 3.25
N PRO A 153 11.39 5.26 3.61
CA PRO A 153 11.47 5.71 5.00
C PRO A 153 10.09 5.88 5.67
N LEU A 154 9.11 6.44 4.97
CA LEU A 154 7.75 6.59 5.50
C LEU A 154 7.09 5.24 5.76
N ILE A 155 7.15 4.32 4.80
CA ILE A 155 6.51 3.01 4.95
C ILE A 155 7.23 2.14 5.99
N ASP A 156 8.56 2.19 6.03
CA ASP A 156 9.35 1.46 7.02
C ASP A 156 9.01 1.95 8.44
N ARG A 157 8.88 3.29 8.63
CA ARG A 157 8.41 3.86 9.91
C ARG A 157 6.99 3.45 10.25
N LEU A 158 6.06 3.51 9.28
CA LEU A 158 4.67 3.10 9.49
C LEU A 158 4.56 1.64 9.92
N ILE A 159 5.28 0.73 9.26
CA ILE A 159 5.30 -0.70 9.61
C ILE A 159 5.83 -0.90 11.03
N LEU A 160 6.95 -0.25 11.36
CA LEU A 160 7.56 -0.33 12.68
C LEU A 160 6.59 0.13 13.78
N ASP A 161 6.06 1.35 13.64
CA ASP A 161 5.19 1.94 14.65
C ASP A 161 3.87 1.16 14.77
N LEU A 162 3.34 0.64 13.65
CA LEU A 162 2.14 -0.20 13.66
C LEU A 162 2.38 -1.52 14.41
N ALA A 163 3.49 -2.20 14.14
CA ALA A 163 3.84 -3.45 14.82
C ALA A 163 4.05 -3.25 16.32
N GLN A 164 4.67 -2.13 16.72
CA GLN A 164 4.92 -1.81 18.13
C GLN A 164 3.65 -1.35 18.87
N SER A 165 2.79 -0.58 18.22
CA SER A 165 1.59 -0.03 18.85
C SER A 165 0.43 -1.03 18.95
N LYS A 166 0.43 -2.08 18.12
CA LYS A 166 -0.70 -3.01 18.03
C LYS A 166 -0.26 -4.48 18.02
N PRO A 167 -0.55 -5.22 19.10
CA PRO A 167 -0.20 -6.63 19.16
C PRO A 167 -1.15 -7.49 18.31
N ASN A 168 -0.72 -8.72 18.00
CA ASN A 168 -1.53 -9.75 17.33
C ASN A 168 -2.01 -9.37 15.91
N LEU A 169 -1.23 -8.59 15.16
CA LEU A 169 -1.51 -8.41 13.73
C LEU A 169 -1.00 -9.60 12.93
N VAL A 170 -1.73 -9.92 11.86
CA VAL A 170 -1.30 -10.90 10.85
C VAL A 170 -0.63 -10.17 9.70
N TRP A 171 0.57 -10.59 9.33
CA TRP A 171 1.35 -10.00 8.24
C TRP A 171 1.52 -11.02 7.11
N MET A 172 1.02 -10.67 5.92
CA MET A 172 1.18 -11.47 4.70
C MET A 172 2.36 -10.94 3.91
N LEU A 173 3.49 -11.67 3.94
CA LEU A 173 4.74 -11.29 3.29
C LEU A 173 5.00 -12.18 2.07
N TRP A 174 4.46 -11.78 0.92
CA TRP A 174 4.60 -12.51 -0.34
C TRP A 174 5.79 -12.01 -1.15
N GLY A 175 6.82 -12.85 -1.28
CA GLY A 175 8.06 -12.56 -1.98
C GLY A 175 9.09 -11.76 -1.17
N GLY A 176 10.34 -11.78 -1.65
CA GLY A 176 11.51 -11.24 -0.94
C GLY A 176 11.41 -9.75 -0.60
N HIS A 177 10.71 -8.96 -1.41
CA HIS A 177 10.51 -7.54 -1.15
C HIS A 177 9.69 -7.30 0.13
N ALA A 178 8.57 -8.01 0.31
CA ALA A 178 7.76 -7.93 1.52
C ALA A 178 8.50 -8.54 2.71
N GLN A 179 9.17 -9.68 2.51
CA GLN A 179 9.95 -10.37 3.54
C GLN A 179 11.12 -9.52 4.06
N SER A 180 11.65 -8.57 3.26
CA SER A 180 12.67 -7.62 3.72
C SER A 180 12.22 -6.72 4.87
N LYS A 181 10.92 -6.67 5.16
CA LYS A 181 10.33 -5.89 6.26
C LYS A 181 10.20 -6.66 7.57
N LEU A 182 10.59 -7.93 7.58
CA LEU A 182 10.43 -8.83 8.72
C LEU A 182 11.02 -8.25 10.02
N SER A 183 12.24 -7.69 9.97
CA SER A 183 12.90 -7.14 11.16
C SER A 183 12.16 -5.96 11.79
N LEU A 184 11.38 -5.21 11.00
CA LEU A 184 10.53 -4.12 11.52
C LEU A 184 9.32 -4.70 12.25
N ILE A 185 8.73 -5.76 11.70
CA ILE A 185 7.53 -6.43 12.24
C ILE A 185 7.85 -7.17 13.53
N GLU A 186 8.97 -7.90 13.58
CA GLU A 186 9.40 -8.68 14.76
C GLU A 186 9.73 -7.83 15.99
N SER A 187 9.85 -6.51 15.84
CA SER A 187 9.99 -5.60 16.97
C SER A 187 8.70 -5.43 17.78
N GLY A 188 7.55 -5.82 17.21
CA GLY A 188 6.24 -5.74 17.84
C GLY A 188 5.86 -6.98 18.65
N GLU A 189 4.94 -6.82 19.58
CA GLU A 189 4.48 -7.92 20.44
C GLU A 189 3.51 -8.88 19.72
N HIS A 190 3.76 -10.18 19.81
CA HIS A 190 2.88 -11.26 19.33
C HIS A 190 2.43 -11.12 17.85
N GLN A 191 3.31 -10.65 16.98
CA GLN A 191 3.01 -10.56 15.55
C GLN A 191 2.98 -11.96 14.90
N LEU A 192 2.00 -12.23 14.04
CA LEU A 192 1.95 -13.45 13.24
C LEU A 192 2.38 -13.15 11.81
N VAL A 193 3.50 -13.73 11.37
CA VAL A 193 4.01 -13.57 10.01
C VAL A 193 3.74 -14.81 9.18
N LEU A 194 3.05 -14.64 8.05
CA LEU A 194 2.80 -15.65 7.04
C LEU A 194 3.56 -15.26 5.77
N GLN A 195 4.53 -16.08 5.37
CA GLN A 195 5.44 -15.78 4.25
C GLN A 195 5.43 -16.90 3.21
N SER A 196 5.53 -16.51 1.93
CA SER A 196 5.66 -17.41 0.78
C SER A 196 6.47 -16.77 -0.34
#